data_AF-A0A9D6SLL2-F1
#
_entry.id   AF-A0A9D6SLL2-F1
#
_cell.length_a   1.000
_cell.length_b   1.000
_cell.length_c   1.000
_cell.angle_alpha   90.00
_cell.angle_beta   90.00
_cell.angle_gamma   90.00
#
_symmetry.space_group_name_H-M   'P 1'
#
loop_
_entity.id
_entity.type
_entity.pdbx_description
1 polymer ?
#
loop_
_entity_poly.entity_id
_entity_poly.type
_entity_poly.pdbx_seq_one_letter_code
_entity_poly.pdbx_strand_id
1 'polypeptide(L)' 'MVSPPPAEAHGNWEVTADEDSVKSLFKDKDGKLLGFALNGKATEERAALLKQLPPVLA' A
#
# COMPACT_ATOMS: atom_id res chain seq x y z
N MET A 1 0.77 -0.65 -10.29
CA MET A 1 2.08 -0.69 -9.59
C MET A 1 1.87 -1.16 -8.16
N VAL A 2 2.69 -2.09 -7.68
CA VAL A 2 2.45 -2.79 -6.42
C VAL A 2 3.73 -2.86 -5.59
N SER A 3 3.61 -2.61 -4.29
CA SER A 3 4.61 -2.90 -3.27
C SER A 3 4.04 -4.00 -2.39
N PRO A 4 4.41 -5.27 -2.59
CA PRO A 4 3.88 -6.37 -1.80
C PRO A 4 4.31 -6.22 -0.34
N PRO A 5 3.44 -6.52 0.63
CA PRO A 5 3.85 -6.61 2.02
C PRO A 5 4.83 -7.79 2.23
N PRO A 6 5.58 -7.79 3.34
CA PRO A 6 6.41 -8.95 3.73
C PRO A 6 5.55 -10.22 3.73
N ALA A 7 6.11 -11.35 3.26
CA ALA A 7 5.36 -12.61 3.17
C ALA A 7 4.77 -13.08 4.51
N GLU A 8 5.41 -12.71 5.61
CA GLU A 8 5.00 -13.03 6.99
C GLU A 8 4.21 -11.88 7.67
N ALA A 9 3.85 -10.83 6.93
CA ALA A 9 3.13 -9.69 7.50
C ALA A 9 1.66 -10.02 7.77
N HIS A 10 1.21 -9.77 9.00
CA HIS A 10 -0.16 -9.98 9.44
C HIS A 10 -0.93 -8.66 9.44
N GLY A 11 -1.78 -8.47 8.44
CA GLY A 11 -2.52 -7.23 8.29
C GLY A 11 -3.79 -7.40 7.46
N ASN A 12 -4.45 -6.28 7.25
CA ASN A 12 -5.67 -6.19 6.45
C ASN A 12 -5.42 -5.33 5.21
N TRP A 13 -6.04 -5.74 4.11
CA TRP A 13 -6.12 -4.96 2.89
C TRP A 13 -7.32 -4.03 2.98
N GLU A 14 -7.05 -2.72 2.95
CA GLU A 14 -8.06 -1.69 2.74
C GLU A 14 -8.06 -1.32 1.27
N VAL A 15 -9.13 -1.69 0.55
CA VAL A 15 -9.29 -1.40 -0.87
C VAL A 15 -10.31 -0.31 -1.05
N THR A 16 -9.89 0.78 -1.68
CA THR A 16 -10.74 1.88 -2.11
C THR A 16 -10.73 1.90 -3.64
N ALA A 17 -11.90 1.72 -4.24
CA ALA A 17 -12.08 1.81 -5.68
C ALA A 17 -12.93 3.04 -5.99
N ASP A 18 -12.41 3.88 -6.87
CA ASP A 18 -13.04 5.06 -7.43
C ASP A 18 -13.29 4.82 -8.93
N GLU A 19 -13.99 5.74 -9.57
CA GLU A 19 -14.43 5.65 -10.97
C GLU A 19 -13.29 5.34 -11.96
N ASP A 20 -12.09 5.88 -11.73
CA ASP A 20 -10.91 5.73 -12.59
C ASP A 20 -9.66 5.22 -11.85
N SER A 21 -9.80 4.77 -10.61
CA SER A 21 -8.64 4.35 -9.82
C SER A 21 -8.96 3.32 -8.76
N VAL A 22 -7.98 2.48 -8.45
CA VAL A 22 -8.07 1.54 -7.34
C VAL A 22 -6.84 1.72 -6.46
N LYS A 23 -7.06 1.93 -5.18
CA LYS A 23 -6.06 2.06 -4.15
C LYS A 23 -6.26 0.96 -3.11
N SER A 24 -5.31 0.03 -3.04
CA SER A 24 -5.25 -0.99 -2.00
C SER A 24 -4.10 -0.69 -1.07
N LEU A 25 -4.36 -0.52 0.22
CA LEU A 25 -3.35 -0.30 1.25
C LEU A 25 -3.33 -1.51 2.17
N PHE A 26 -2.15 -2.08 2.41
CA PHE A 26 -1.97 -3.16 3.35
C PHE A 26 -1.42 -2.60 4.66
N LYS A 27 -2.23 -2.65 5.71
CA LYS A 27 -1.86 -2.19 7.05
C LYS A 27 -1.79 -3.35 8.02
N ASP A 28 -0.77 -3.34 8.86
CA ASP A 28 -0.64 -4.27 10.00
C ASP A 28 -1.68 -3.94 11.09
N LYS A 29 -1.82 -4.83 12.08
CA LYS A 29 -2.65 -4.60 13.29
C LYS A 29 -2.31 -3.30 14.04
N ASP A 30 -1.08 -2.83 13.93
CA ASP A 30 -0.62 -1.54 14.50
C ASP A 30 -0.97 -0.32 13.60
N GLY A 31 -1.69 -0.52 12.49
CA GLY A 31 -2.07 0.53 11.54
C GLY A 31 -0.92 0.98 10.62
N LYS A 32 0.23 0.30 10.67
CA LYS A 32 1.41 0.63 9.87
C LYS A 32 1.24 0.12 8.44
N LEU A 33 1.45 0.99 7.45
CA LEU A 33 1.46 0.61 6.05
C LEU A 33 2.69 -0.27 5.77
N LEU A 34 2.46 -1.53 5.40
CA LEU A 34 3.53 -2.46 5.01
C LEU A 34 3.55 -2.73 3.51
N GLY A 35 2.47 -2.43 2.79
CA GLY A 35 2.39 -2.59 1.35
C GLY A 35 1.24 -1.79 0.75
N PHE A 36 1.24 -1.65 -0.56
CA PHE A 36 0.12 -1.03 -1.28
C PHE A 36 0.08 -1.51 -2.74
N ALA A 37 -1.10 -1.49 -3.35
CA ALA A 37 -1.29 -1.70 -4.78
C ALA A 37 -2.15 -0.55 -5.34
N LEU A 38 -1.59 0.18 -6.30
CA LEU A 38 -2.25 1.35 -6.89
C LEU A 38 -2.46 1.10 -8.39
N ASN A 39 -3.64 1.49 -8.86
CA ASN A 39 -4.05 1.39 -10.25
C ASN A 39 -4.77 2.68 -10.71
N GLY A 40 -4.59 3.05 -11.98
CA GLY A 40 -5.15 4.28 -12.54
C GLY A 40 -4.56 5.54 -11.90
N LYS A 41 -5.41 6.53 -11.60
CA LYS A 41 -4.99 7.81 -10.97
C LYS A 41 -4.36 7.65 -9.58
N ALA A 42 -4.68 6.58 -8.85
CA ALA A 42 -4.09 6.32 -7.54
C ALA A 42 -2.55 6.14 -7.60
N THR A 43 -1.99 5.89 -8.78
CA THR A 43 -0.53 5.79 -8.98
C THR A 43 0.22 7.10 -8.71
N GLU A 44 -0.46 8.25 -8.75
CA GLU A 44 0.13 9.55 -8.37
C GLU A 44 0.46 9.62 -6.87
N GLU A 45 -0.33 8.93 -6.02
CA GLU A 45 -0.08 8.86 -4.58
C GLU A 45 1.07 7.91 -4.21
N ARG A 46 1.61 7.16 -5.18
CA ARG A 46 2.74 6.24 -4.99
C ARG A 46 3.87 6.88 -4.21
N ALA A 47 4.32 8.04 -4.66
CA ALA A 47 5.53 8.65 -4.13
C ALA A 47 5.35 9.04 -2.65
N ALA A 48 4.14 9.43 -2.27
CA ALA A 48 3.80 9.71 -0.87
C ALA A 48 3.70 8.41 -0.05
N LEU A 49 3.09 7.36 -0.59
CA LEU A 49 2.95 6.07 0.08
C LEU A 49 4.30 5.34 0.24
N LEU A 50 5.19 5.43 -0.75
CA LEU A 50 6.57 4.91 -0.66
C LEU A 50 7.36 5.56 0.46
N LYS A 51 7.15 6.86 0.72
CA LYS A 51 7.79 7.56 1.84
C LYS A 51 7.26 7.10 3.21
N GLN A 52 6.04 6.58 3.26
CA GLN A 52 5.42 6.06 4.48
C GLN A 52 5.75 4.60 4.74
N LEU A 53 6.16 3.86 3.70
CA LEU A 53 6.67 2.50 3.91
C LEU A 53 7.91 2.58 4.80
N PRO A 54 8.02 1.68 5.80
CA PRO A 54 9.27 1.57 6.53
C PRO A 54 10.39 1.30 5.52
N PRO A 55 11.57 1.92 5.69
CA PRO A 55 12.73 1.54 4.89
C PRO A 55 12.96 0.05 5.15
N VAL A 56 12.60 -0.79 4.19
CA VAL A 56 12.96 -2.20 4.22
C VAL A 56 14.45 -2.23 3.90
N LEU A 57 15.26 -2.01 4.94
CA LEU A 57 16.68 -2.27 4.91
C LEU A 57 16.80 -3.79 4.87
N ALA A 58 17.04 -4.33 3.68
CA ALA A 58 17.72 -5.62 3.52
C ALA A 58 19.22 -5.34 3.39
#